data_AF-M1XPT9-F1
#
_entry.id   AF-M1XPT9-F1
#
_cell.length_a   1.000
_cell.length_b   1.000
_cell.length_c   1.000
_cell.angle_alpha   90.00
_cell.angle_beta   90.00
_cell.angle_gamma   90.00
#
_symmetry.space_group_name_H-M   'P 1'
#
loop_
_entity.id
_entity.type
_entity.pdbx_description
1 polymer ?
#
loop_
_entity_poly.entity_id
_entity_poly.type
_entity_poly.pdbx_seq_one_letter_code
_entity_poly.pdbx_strand_id
1 'polypeptide(L)'
;MLHEIADSPGELRPAELHERYLEALASVTDDHGVESTAERSGLDPADLRSVLEGDDPGLTLEAAASILAVPEDAPDGETIAAVARDDLLMGMTTAVLDVEAVESGIDGELEAREIHSKIEGRFPMTLREFALLLQYIDGAR
;
A
#
# COMPACT_ATOMS: atom_id res chain seq x y z
N MET A 1 -2.98 -2.56 10.28
CA MET A 1 -1.86 -2.03 9.47
C MET A 1 -1.83 -2.74 8.12
N LEU A 2 -1.23 -2.18 7.06
CA LEU A 2 -1.24 -2.79 5.71
C LEU A 2 -0.69 -4.23 5.68
N HIS A 3 0.34 -4.53 6.46
CA HIS A 3 0.88 -5.90 6.57
C HIS A 3 -0.02 -6.89 7.32
N GLU A 4 -1.04 -6.41 8.05
CA GLU A 4 -1.99 -7.28 8.77
C GLU A 4 -3.16 -7.73 7.88
N ILE A 5 -3.30 -7.14 6.68
CA ILE A 5 -4.40 -7.43 5.75
C ILE A 5 -4.19 -8.78 5.04
N ALA A 6 -2.94 -9.23 4.92
CA ALA A 6 -2.60 -10.50 4.32
C ALA A 6 -1.48 -11.18 5.12
N ASP A 7 -1.76 -12.38 5.65
CA ASP A 7 -0.77 -13.17 6.41
C ASP A 7 0.39 -13.69 5.53
N SER A 8 0.13 -13.89 4.24
CA SER A 8 1.12 -14.42 3.28
C SER A 8 0.94 -13.73 1.93
N PRO A 9 1.37 -12.44 1.82
CA PRO A 9 1.16 -11.65 0.61
C PRO A 9 1.82 -12.29 -0.62
N GLY A 10 2.93 -13.01 -0.46
CA GLY A 10 3.62 -13.73 -1.53
C GLY A 10 2.81 -14.83 -2.21
N GLU A 11 1.82 -15.41 -1.54
CA GLU A 11 0.95 -16.46 -2.10
C GLU A 11 -0.19 -15.91 -2.98
N LEU A 12 -0.36 -14.59 -3.02
CA LEU A 12 -1.42 -13.91 -3.75
C LEU A 12 -0.93 -13.40 -5.10
N ARG A 13 -1.85 -13.12 -6.03
CA ARG A 13 -1.55 -12.28 -7.18
C ARG A 13 -1.48 -10.80 -6.75
N PRO A 14 -0.64 -9.95 -7.37
CA PRO A 14 -0.57 -8.52 -7.04
C PRO A 14 -1.94 -7.82 -7.05
N ALA A 15 -2.79 -8.15 -8.03
CA ALA A 15 -4.14 -7.61 -8.13
C ALA A 15 -5.04 -8.03 -6.95
N GLU A 16 -4.94 -9.29 -6.50
CA GLU A 16 -5.73 -9.79 -5.36
C GLU A 16 -5.27 -9.18 -4.03
N LEU A 17 -3.96 -8.91 -3.88
CA LEU A 17 -3.45 -8.19 -2.72
C LEU A 17 -3.92 -6.73 -2.73
N HIS A 18 -3.89 -6.09 -3.89
CA HIS A 18 -4.40 -4.74 -4.07
C HIS A 18 -5.90 -4.62 -3.78
N GLU A 19 -6.71 -5.56 -4.28
CA GLU A 19 -8.15 -5.64 -3.98
C GLU A 19 -8.42 -5.73 -2.47
N ARG A 20 -7.67 -6.57 -1.73
CA ARG A 20 -7.80 -6.65 -0.27
C ARG A 20 -7.45 -5.34 0.44
N TYR A 21 -6.48 -4.57 -0.09
CA TYR A 21 -6.21 -3.24 0.45
C TYR A 21 -7.40 -2.31 0.21
N LEU A 22 -7.96 -2.26 -0.99
CA LEU A 22 -9.15 -1.47 -1.28
C LEU A 22 -10.34 -1.85 -0.39
N GLU A 23 -10.57 -3.15 -0.16
CA GLU A 23 -11.62 -3.64 0.76
C GLU A 23 -11.41 -3.13 2.20
N ALA A 24 -10.17 -3.13 2.70
CA ALA A 24 -9.86 -2.59 4.02
C ALA A 24 -10.09 -1.07 4.08
N LEU A 25 -9.71 -0.32 3.05
CA LEU A 25 -9.97 1.12 2.95
C LEU A 25 -11.47 1.41 2.88
N ALA A 26 -12.22 0.60 2.13
CA ALA A 26 -13.67 0.69 2.02
C ALA A 26 -14.34 0.43 3.38
N SER A 27 -13.90 -0.59 4.11
CA SER A 27 -14.39 -0.88 5.47
C SER A 27 -14.23 0.31 6.41
N VAL A 28 -13.02 0.90 6.46
CA VAL A 28 -12.78 2.09 7.31
C VAL A 28 -13.64 3.28 6.86
N THR A 29 -13.80 3.47 5.55
CA THR A 29 -14.61 4.56 5.00
C THR A 29 -16.10 4.36 5.30
N ASP A 30 -16.61 3.13 5.24
CA ASP A 30 -18.01 2.79 5.55
C ASP A 30 -18.30 2.98 7.04
N ASP A 31 -17.40 2.52 7.92
CA ASP A 31 -17.53 2.62 9.38
C ASP A 31 -17.56 4.07 9.88
N HIS A 32 -16.78 4.96 9.25
CA HIS A 32 -16.64 6.35 9.68
C HIS A 32 -17.43 7.35 8.82
N GLY A 33 -17.92 6.94 7.66
CA GLY A 33 -18.62 7.77 6.68
C GLY A 33 -17.67 8.63 5.82
N VAL A 34 -18.05 8.81 4.55
CA VAL A 34 -17.23 9.49 3.52
C VAL A 34 -16.79 10.89 3.96
N GLU A 35 -17.70 11.73 4.44
CA GLU A 35 -17.40 13.13 4.77
C GLU A 35 -16.44 13.24 5.95
N SER A 36 -16.62 12.41 6.98
CA SER A 36 -15.75 12.36 8.16
C SER A 36 -14.37 11.83 7.79
N THR A 37 -14.32 10.76 6.99
CA THR A 37 -13.07 10.20 6.46
C THR A 37 -12.33 11.23 5.61
N ALA A 38 -13.02 11.98 4.74
CA ALA A 38 -12.41 13.03 3.92
C ALA A 38 -11.81 14.15 4.79
N GLU A 39 -12.55 14.63 5.78
CA GLU A 39 -12.09 15.70 6.68
C GLU A 39 -10.82 15.27 7.44
N ARG A 40 -10.74 14.01 7.87
CA ARG A 40 -9.65 13.49 8.69
C ARG A 40 -8.43 13.02 7.90
N SER A 41 -8.66 12.40 6.74
CA SER A 41 -7.59 11.91 5.86
C SER A 41 -7.05 12.99 4.91
N GLY A 42 -7.81 14.08 4.70
CA GLY A 42 -7.48 15.15 3.76
C GLY A 42 -7.72 14.78 2.28
N LEU A 43 -8.46 13.72 2.00
CA LEU A 43 -8.73 13.22 0.65
C LEU A 43 -10.01 13.78 0.04
N ASP A 44 -10.13 13.69 -1.29
CA ASP A 44 -11.35 14.06 -2.00
C ASP A 44 -12.47 13.04 -1.68
N PRO A 45 -13.67 13.48 -1.25
CA PRO A 45 -14.82 12.61 -1.11
C PRO A 45 -15.16 11.78 -2.36
N ALA A 46 -14.79 12.23 -3.56
CA ALA A 46 -14.97 11.46 -4.79
C ALA A 46 -14.09 10.20 -4.82
N ASP A 47 -12.82 10.30 -4.41
CA ASP A 47 -11.92 9.15 -4.36
C ASP A 47 -12.39 8.13 -3.32
N LEU A 48 -12.87 8.61 -2.17
CA LEU A 48 -13.44 7.75 -1.13
C LEU A 48 -14.70 7.01 -1.57
N ARG A 49 -15.56 7.65 -2.39
CA ARG A 49 -16.72 6.98 -2.97
C ARG A 49 -16.30 5.91 -3.98
N SER A 50 -15.30 6.18 -4.81
CA SER A 50 -14.75 5.16 -5.73
C SER A 50 -14.24 3.94 -4.94
N VAL A 51 -13.52 4.16 -3.83
CA VAL A 51 -13.09 3.06 -2.94
C VAL A 51 -14.26 2.26 -2.39
N LEU A 52 -15.33 2.91 -1.93
CA LEU A 52 -16.55 2.23 -1.45
C LEU A 52 -17.27 1.43 -2.54
N GLU A 53 -17.20 1.89 -3.78
CA GLU A 53 -17.76 1.21 -4.95
C GLU A 53 -16.88 0.03 -5.41
N GLY A 54 -15.71 -0.17 -4.79
CA GLY A 54 -14.74 -1.22 -5.13
C GLY A 54 -13.84 -0.85 -6.31
N ASP A 55 -13.87 0.41 -6.76
CA ASP A 55 -13.03 0.93 -7.82
C ASP A 55 -11.65 1.37 -7.28
N ASP A 56 -10.68 1.47 -8.19
CA ASP A 56 -9.33 1.95 -7.90
C ASP A 56 -9.15 3.39 -8.39
N PRO A 57 -9.17 4.42 -7.50
CA PRO A 57 -8.92 5.79 -7.89
C PRO A 57 -7.43 6.12 -8.05
N GLY A 58 -6.52 5.14 -7.92
CA GLY A 58 -5.07 5.35 -8.05
C GLY A 58 -4.45 6.00 -6.81
N LEU A 59 -4.92 5.64 -5.61
CA LEU A 59 -4.41 6.20 -4.36
C LEU A 59 -2.91 5.95 -4.19
N THR A 60 -2.23 6.93 -3.60
CA THR A 60 -0.88 6.72 -3.08
C THR A 60 -0.90 5.85 -1.82
N LEU A 61 0.23 5.25 -1.48
CA LEU A 61 0.45 4.57 -0.20
C LEU A 61 0.15 5.51 0.97
N GLU A 62 0.57 6.77 0.88
CA GLU A 62 0.30 7.80 1.88
C GLU A 62 -1.20 8.13 1.99
N ALA A 63 -1.91 8.22 0.87
CA ALA A 63 -3.36 8.45 0.87
C ALA A 63 -4.12 7.28 1.51
N ALA A 64 -3.77 6.04 1.14
CA ALA A 64 -4.31 4.83 1.74
C ALA A 64 -4.02 4.79 3.26
N ALA A 65 -2.80 5.12 3.66
CA ALA A 65 -2.41 5.20 5.06
C ALA A 65 -3.20 6.27 5.84
N SER A 66 -3.49 7.43 5.24
CA SER A 66 -4.33 8.46 5.85
C SER A 66 -5.78 8.01 6.08
N ILE A 67 -6.33 7.15 5.22
CA ILE A 67 -7.63 6.51 5.45
C ILE A 67 -7.52 5.54 6.63
N LEU A 68 -6.51 4.66 6.65
CA LEU A 68 -6.30 3.69 7.73
C LEU A 68 -6.02 4.33 9.10
N ALA A 69 -5.62 5.60 9.13
CA ALA A 69 -5.41 6.39 10.34
C ALA A 69 -6.69 7.05 10.90
N VAL A 70 -7.86 6.83 10.26
CA VAL A 70 -9.14 7.38 10.73
C VAL A 70 -9.65 6.72 12.02
N PRO A 71 -9.48 5.43 12.34
CA PRO A 71 -9.81 4.95 13.68
C PRO A 71 -9.01 5.69 14.76
N GLU A 72 -9.61 6.04 15.91
CA GLU A 72 -8.94 6.86 16.95
C GLU A 72 -7.75 6.15 17.62
N ASP A 73 -7.73 4.82 17.57
CA ASP A 73 -6.70 3.94 18.11
C ASP A 73 -5.63 3.55 17.06
N ALA A 74 -5.80 3.96 15.81
CA ALA A 74 -4.82 3.72 14.76
C ALA A 74 -3.60 4.66 14.90
N PRO A 75 -2.39 4.21 14.51
CA PRO A 75 -1.26 5.11 14.30
C PRO A 75 -1.57 6.18 13.25
N ASP A 76 -0.83 7.29 13.27
CA ASP A 76 -0.96 8.31 12.22
C ASP A 76 -0.54 7.77 10.84
N GLY A 77 -1.07 8.37 9.78
CA GLY A 77 -0.85 7.92 8.41
C GLY A 77 0.63 7.93 7.98
N GLU A 78 1.44 8.86 8.50
CA GLU A 78 2.87 8.89 8.23
C GLU A 78 3.57 7.64 8.80
N THR A 79 3.23 7.28 10.03
CA THR A 79 3.72 6.06 10.70
C THR A 79 3.27 4.81 9.94
N ILE A 80 2.02 4.73 9.51
CA ILE A 80 1.50 3.58 8.73
C ILE A 80 2.27 3.43 7.42
N ALA A 81 2.47 4.51 6.66
CA ALA A 81 3.21 4.49 5.40
C ALA A 81 4.70 4.16 5.61
N ALA A 82 5.31 4.66 6.69
CA ALA A 82 6.69 4.37 7.03
C ALA A 82 6.91 2.88 7.36
N VAL A 83 6.04 2.29 8.17
CA VAL A 83 6.08 0.85 8.48
C VAL A 83 5.89 0.02 7.21
N ALA A 84 4.95 0.38 6.34
CA ALA A 84 4.76 -0.32 5.08
C ALA A 84 6.02 -0.32 4.19
N ARG A 85 6.75 0.81 4.12
CA ARG A 85 8.03 0.87 3.40
C ARG A 85 9.14 0.06 4.09
N ASP A 86 9.17 0.06 5.42
CA ASP A 86 10.11 -0.77 6.19
C ASP A 86 9.85 -2.26 5.94
N ASP A 87 8.59 -2.69 5.82
CA ASP A 87 8.23 -4.07 5.48
C ASP A 87 8.82 -4.51 4.12
N LEU A 88 8.84 -3.61 3.12
CA LEU A 88 9.51 -3.86 1.84
C LEU A 88 11.03 -4.01 2.02
N LEU A 89 11.66 -3.07 2.74
CA LEU A 89 13.11 -3.06 2.96
C LEU A 89 13.58 -4.29 3.75
N MET A 90 12.87 -4.64 4.82
CA MET A 90 13.10 -5.84 5.61
C MET A 90 12.90 -7.08 4.76
N GLY A 91 11.89 -7.11 3.90
CA GLY A 91 11.67 -8.19 2.97
C GLY A 91 12.79 -8.41 1.98
N MET A 92 13.28 -7.33 1.35
CA MET A 92 14.43 -7.40 0.46
C MET A 92 15.66 -7.90 1.19
N THR A 93 15.87 -7.46 2.44
CA THR A 93 17.00 -7.91 3.26
C THR A 93 16.90 -9.41 3.57
N THR A 94 15.73 -9.91 3.93
CA THR A 94 15.51 -11.33 4.25
C THR A 94 15.62 -12.23 3.02
N ALA A 95 15.07 -11.82 1.89
CA ALA A 95 15.15 -12.54 0.62
C ALA A 95 16.50 -12.35 -0.11
N VAL A 96 17.39 -11.50 0.41
CA VAL A 96 18.70 -11.16 -0.19
C VAL A 96 18.52 -10.59 -1.61
N LEU A 97 17.54 -9.70 -1.78
CA LEU A 97 17.23 -9.03 -3.03
C LEU A 97 17.83 -7.63 -3.06
N ASP A 98 18.39 -7.25 -4.21
CA ASP A 98 18.63 -5.85 -4.57
C ASP A 98 17.52 -5.32 -5.49
N VAL A 99 17.56 -4.02 -5.80
CA VAL A 99 16.53 -3.37 -6.63
C VAL A 99 16.54 -3.85 -8.09
N GLU A 100 17.67 -4.34 -8.59
CA GLU A 100 17.80 -4.89 -9.94
C GLU A 100 17.13 -6.27 -10.03
N ALA A 101 17.29 -7.09 -8.99
CA ALA A 101 16.60 -8.37 -8.83
C ALA A 101 15.08 -8.19 -8.67
N VAL A 102 14.64 -7.14 -7.98
CA VAL A 102 13.21 -6.80 -7.88
C VAL A 102 12.68 -6.35 -9.23
N GLU A 103 13.32 -5.39 -9.90
CA GLU A 103 12.95 -4.93 -11.25
C GLU A 103 12.80 -6.11 -12.22
N SER A 104 13.80 -7.01 -12.27
CA SER A 104 13.74 -8.18 -13.14
C SER A 104 12.61 -9.16 -12.78
N GLY A 105 12.22 -9.21 -11.51
CA GLY A 105 11.22 -10.13 -10.99
C GLY A 105 9.77 -9.67 -11.19
N ILE A 106 9.58 -8.36 -11.33
CA ILE A 106 8.29 -7.74 -11.67
C ILE A 106 8.21 -7.42 -13.18
N ASP A 107 8.97 -8.11 -14.02
CA ASP A 107 9.00 -7.96 -15.47
C ASP A 107 9.28 -6.51 -15.97
N GLY A 108 10.00 -5.71 -15.18
CA GLY A 108 10.34 -4.33 -15.54
C GLY A 108 9.18 -3.34 -15.43
N GLU A 109 8.10 -3.68 -14.70
CA GLU A 109 6.98 -2.76 -14.44
C GLU A 109 7.43 -1.47 -13.72
N LEU A 110 8.52 -1.54 -12.94
CA LEU A 110 9.20 -0.39 -12.34
C LEU A 110 10.72 -0.50 -12.54
N GLU A 111 11.37 0.62 -12.85
CA GLU A 111 12.83 0.69 -12.94
C GLU A 111 13.50 0.57 -11.56
N ALA A 112 14.67 -0.05 -11.45
CA ALA A 112 15.41 -0.18 -10.18
C ALA A 112 15.60 1.14 -9.43
N ARG A 113 15.88 2.24 -10.14
CA ARG A 113 16.04 3.58 -9.51
C ARG A 113 14.73 4.07 -8.90
N GLU A 114 13.61 3.75 -9.53
CA GLU A 114 12.28 4.15 -9.10
C GLU A 114 11.87 3.34 -7.87
N ILE A 115 12.11 2.02 -7.88
CA ILE A 115 11.92 1.13 -6.72
C ILE A 115 12.70 1.67 -5.52
N HIS A 116 14.00 1.97 -5.70
CA HIS A 116 14.84 2.52 -4.64
C HIS A 116 14.26 3.83 -4.07
N SER A 117 13.91 4.77 -4.94
CA SER A 117 13.38 6.08 -4.52
C SER A 117 12.06 5.97 -3.78
N LYS A 118 11.16 5.07 -4.22
CA LYS A 118 9.85 4.85 -3.58
C LYS A 118 9.97 4.16 -2.22
N ILE A 119 10.82 3.13 -2.10
CA ILE A 119 11.07 2.44 -0.81
C ILE A 119 11.71 3.40 0.21
N GLU A 120 12.60 4.29 -0.23
CA GLU A 120 13.17 5.32 0.65
C GLU A 120 12.20 6.48 0.94
N GLY A 121 10.98 6.49 0.38
CA GLY A 121 10.00 7.55 0.55
C GLY A 121 10.38 8.88 -0.13
N ARG A 122 11.31 8.86 -1.10
CA ARG A 122 11.74 10.04 -1.87
C ARG A 122 10.89 10.30 -3.11
N PHE A 123 10.03 9.35 -3.48
CA PHE A 123 9.08 9.48 -4.57
C PHE A 123 7.75 8.80 -4.19
N PRO A 124 6.59 9.36 -4.57
CA PRO A 124 5.29 8.74 -4.25
C PRO A 124 5.18 7.32 -4.82
N MET A 125 4.63 6.42 -4.02
CA MET A 125 4.29 5.05 -4.40
C MET A 125 2.77 4.93 -4.43
N THR A 126 2.20 4.35 -5.49
CA THR A 126 0.77 4.00 -5.52
C THR A 126 0.52 2.76 -4.68
N LEU A 127 -0.72 2.59 -4.18
CA LEU A 127 -1.11 1.40 -3.44
C LEU A 127 -0.97 0.12 -4.28
N ARG A 128 -1.18 0.24 -5.61
CA ARG A 128 -0.99 -0.84 -6.58
C ARG A 128 0.48 -1.23 -6.73
N GLU A 129 1.38 -0.25 -6.85
CA GLU A 129 2.83 -0.51 -6.87
C GLU A 129 3.29 -1.13 -5.55
N PHE A 130 2.76 -0.66 -4.42
CA PHE A 130 3.04 -1.26 -3.12
C PHE A 130 2.64 -2.74 -3.07
N ALA A 131 1.43 -3.08 -3.52
CA ALA A 131 0.98 -4.47 -3.59
C ALA A 131 1.86 -5.33 -4.50
N LEU A 132 2.26 -4.80 -5.67
CA LEU A 132 3.18 -5.49 -6.58
C LEU A 132 4.53 -5.79 -5.92
N LEU A 133 5.15 -4.78 -5.30
CA LEU A 133 6.45 -4.93 -4.65
C LEU A 133 6.38 -5.87 -3.46
N LEU A 134 5.39 -5.71 -2.57
CA LEU A 134 5.26 -6.55 -1.38
C LEU A 134 5.02 -8.01 -1.75
N GLN A 135 4.12 -8.26 -2.71
CA GLN A 135 3.83 -9.62 -3.18
C GLN A 135 5.09 -10.30 -3.72
N TYR A 136 5.83 -9.63 -4.61
CA TYR A 136 7.04 -10.22 -5.17
C TYR A 136 8.12 -10.45 -4.11
N ILE A 137 8.39 -9.43 -3.28
CA ILE A 137 9.44 -9.50 -2.26
C ILE A 137 9.14 -10.57 -1.22
N ASP A 138 7.88 -10.69 -0.77
CA ASP A 138 7.48 -11.71 0.19
C ASP A 138 7.49 -13.11 -0.41
N GLY A 139 7.04 -13.28 -1.67
CA GLY A 139 7.07 -14.57 -2.37
C GLY A 139 8.48 -15.09 -2.69
N ALA A 140 9.50 -14.23 -2.60
CA ALA A 140 10.90 -14.57 -2.79
C ALA A 140 11.65 -14.94 -1.49
N ARG A 141 11.00 -14.84 -0.32
CA ARG A 141 11.59 -15.14 1.00
C ARG A 141 11.74 -16.65 1.26
#